data_AF-A0A924TEF1-F1
#
_entry.id   AF-A0A924TEF1-F1
#
_cell.length_a   1.000
_cell.length_b   1.000
_cell.length_c   1.000
_cell.angle_alpha   90.00
_cell.angle_beta   90.00
_cell.angle_gamma   90.00
#
_symmetry.space_group_name_H-M   'P 1'
#
loop_
_entity.id
_entity.type
_entity.pdbx_description
1 polymer ?
#
loop_
_entity_poly.entity_id
_entity_poly.type
_entity_poly.pdbx_seq_one_letter_code
_entity_poly.pdbx_strand_id
1 'polypeptide(L)' 'MYKKNVVRSLLMSLAVLLGGVNFAQAETAPDALIKQVSTDVLDAVKADKSIQAGDVQKVVALVDLK' A
#
# COMPACT_ATOMS: atom_id res chain seq x y z
N MET A 1 -9.03 -50.38 3.09
CA MET A 1 -8.72 -49.22 2.22
C MET A 1 -9.04 -47.85 2.85
N TYR A 2 -9.98 -47.70 3.79
CA TYR A 2 -10.34 -46.41 4.41
C TYR A 2 -9.21 -45.69 5.17
N LYS A 3 -8.34 -46.42 5.90
CA LYS A 3 -7.29 -45.81 6.73
C LYS A 3 -6.21 -45.04 5.95
N LYS A 4 -5.94 -45.41 4.69
CA LYS A 4 -4.91 -44.77 3.85
C LYS A 4 -5.34 -43.38 3.35
N ASN A 5 -6.64 -43.15 3.21
CA ASN A 5 -7.19 -41.89 2.73
C ASN A 5 -7.26 -40.84 3.85
N VAL A 6 -7.50 -41.29 5.09
CA VAL A 6 -7.49 -40.42 6.28
C VAL A 6 -6.08 -39.88 6.56
N VAL A 7 -5.05 -40.72 6.47
CA VAL A 7 -3.65 -40.28 6.65
C VAL A 7 -3.23 -39.28 5.57
N ARG A 8 -3.65 -39.49 4.32
CA ARG A 8 -3.40 -38.55 3.22
C ARG A 8 -4.11 -37.21 3.43
N SER A 9 -5.35 -37.23 3.92
CA SER A 9 -6.10 -36.02 4.26
C SER A 9 -5.42 -35.23 5.38
N LEU A 10 -4.89 -35.93 6.40
CA LEU A 10 -4.22 -35.30 7.53
C LEU A 10 -2.87 -34.67 7.14
N LEU A 11 -2.13 -35.33 6.23
CA LEU A 11 -0.87 -34.81 5.68
C LEU A 11 -1.08 -33.57 4.82
N MET A 12 -2.16 -33.52 4.02
CA MET A 12 -2.46 -32.33 3.22
C MET A 12 -2.86 -31.12 4.08
N SER A 13 -3.64 -31.31 5.14
CA SER A 13 -3.98 -30.23 6.07
C SER A 13 -2.75 -29.70 6.82
N LEU A 14 -1.79 -30.57 7.13
CA LEU A 14 -0.53 -30.16 7.76
C LEU A 14 0.36 -29.36 6.80
N ALA A 15 0.37 -29.72 5.51
CA ALA A 15 1.12 -28.98 4.49
C ALA A 15 0.57 -27.56 4.27
N VAL A 16 -0.74 -27.35 4.40
CA VAL A 16 -1.37 -26.00 4.32
C VAL A 16 -1.05 -25.15 5.55
N LEU A 17 -0.89 -25.75 6.73
CA LEU A 17 -0.50 -25.04 7.95
C LEU A 17 0.98 -24.64 7.98
N LEU A 18 1.86 -25.44 7.34
CA LEU A 18 3.29 -25.17 7.26
C LEU A 18 3.68 -24.35 6.03
N GLY A 19 2.92 -24.46 4.95
CA GLY A 19 3.04 -23.64 3.75
C GLY A 19 2.31 -22.32 3.96
N GLY A 20 2.97 -21.38 4.65
CA GLY A 20 2.45 -20.05 4.92
C GLY A 20 1.71 -19.46 3.72
N VAL A 21 0.45 -19.10 3.96
CA VAL A 21 -0.35 -18.31 3.03
C VAL A 21 0.40 -17.01 2.75
N ASN A 22 1.05 -16.97 1.58
CA ASN A 22 1.61 -15.73 1.07
C ASN A 22 0.43 -14.92 0.56
N PHE A 23 -0.22 -14.19 1.47
CA PHE A 23 -1.10 -13.10 1.08
C PHE A 23 -0.22 -12.13 0.29
N ALA A 24 -0.43 -12.07 -1.02
CA ALA A 24 0.11 -10.99 -1.82
C ALA A 24 -0.43 -9.70 -1.20
N GLN A 25 0.42 -9.00 -0.44
CA GLN A 25 0.11 -7.67 0.03
C GLN A 25 -0.03 -6.85 -1.24
N ALA A 26 -1.27 -6.49 -1.58
CA ALA A 26 -1.55 -5.61 -2.69
C ALA A 26 -0.64 -4.39 -2.54
N GLU A 27 0.32 -4.25 -3.45
CA GLU A 27 1.14 -3.05 -3.60
C GLU A 27 0.18 -1.88 -3.64
N THR A 28 0.12 -1.15 -2.52
CA THR A 28 -0.61 0.11 -2.34
C THR A 28 -1.87 0.21 -3.19
N ALA A 29 -3.01 -0.22 -2.64
CA ALA A 29 -4.29 -0.01 -3.28
C ALA A 29 -4.40 1.48 -3.72
N PRO A 30 -5.00 1.78 -4.89
CA PRO A 30 -4.94 3.13 -5.50
C PRO A 30 -5.37 4.27 -4.55
N ASP A 31 -6.22 3.99 -3.58
CA ASP A 31 -6.62 4.89 -2.49
C ASP A 31 -5.46 5.28 -1.56
N ALA A 32 -4.55 4.35 -1.27
CA ALA A 32 -3.34 4.62 -0.50
C ALA A 32 -2.42 5.59 -1.24
N LEU A 33 -2.30 5.47 -2.56
CA LEU A 33 -1.53 6.40 -3.40
C LEU A 33 -2.15 7.80 -3.40
N ILE A 34 -3.48 7.89 -3.56
CA ILE A 34 -4.20 9.17 -3.51
C ILE A 34 -3.99 9.85 -2.15
N LYS A 35 -4.08 9.08 -1.06
CA LYS A 35 -3.85 9.59 0.29
C LYS A 35 -2.41 10.07 0.48
N GLN A 36 -1.43 9.34 -0.06
CA GLN A 36 -0.02 9.73 0.02
C GLN A 36 0.24 11.04 -0.72
N VAL A 37 -0.16 11.13 -1.99
CA VAL A 37 0.02 12.34 -2.82
C VAL A 37 -0.67 13.55 -2.17
N SER A 38 -1.89 13.36 -1.63
CA SER A 38 -2.61 14.44 -0.93
C SER A 38 -1.86 14.92 0.31
N THR A 39 -1.24 13.99 1.06
CA THR A 39 -0.46 14.32 2.26
C THR A 39 0.80 15.09 1.88
N ASP A 40 1.51 14.62 0.85
CA ASP A 40 2.76 15.23 0.38
C ASP A 40 2.52 16.66 -0.13
N VAL A 41 1.44 16.90 -0.86
CA VAL A 41 1.05 18.24 -1.33
C VAL A 41 0.72 19.15 -0.14
N LEU A 42 -0.06 18.67 0.82
CA LEU A 42 -0.41 19.45 2.00
C LEU A 42 0.82 19.81 2.85
N ASP A 43 1.78 18.90 2.99
CA ASP A 43 2.99 19.15 3.76
C ASP A 43 3.96 20.09 3.02
N ALA A 44 4.05 20.00 1.69
CA ALA A 44 4.78 20.98 0.89
C ALA A 44 4.21 22.40 1.04
N VAL A 45 2.89 22.54 1.02
CA VAL A 45 2.22 23.83 1.25
C VAL A 45 2.46 24.36 2.67
N LYS A 46 2.43 23.50 3.70
CA LYS A 46 2.73 23.90 5.09
C LYS A 46 4.20 24.31 5.28
N ALA A 47 5.12 23.70 4.55
CA ALA A 47 6.55 23.99 4.66
C ALA A 47 6.94 25.30 3.96
N ASP A 48 6.28 25.67 2.86
CA ASP A 48 6.61 26.88 2.10
C ASP A 48 5.71 28.07 2.47
N LYS A 49 6.31 29.07 3.16
CA LYS A 49 5.64 30.31 3.57
C LYS A 49 5.27 31.22 2.40
N SER A 50 6.02 31.18 1.30
CA SER A 50 5.70 31.95 0.08
C SER A 50 4.45 31.40 -0.60
N ILE A 51 4.29 30.07 -0.61
CA ILE A 51 3.09 29.41 -1.12
C ILE A 51 1.88 29.71 -0.25
N GLN A 52 2.03 29.71 1.08
CA GLN A 52 1.01 30.19 2.01
C GLN A 52 0.64 31.66 1.77
N ALA A 53 1.61 32.49 1.39
CA ALA A 53 1.40 33.90 1.04
C ALA A 53 0.78 34.11 -0.34
N GLY A 54 0.52 33.04 -1.10
CA GLY A 54 -0.13 33.10 -2.41
C GLY A 54 0.82 33.33 -3.59
N ASP A 55 2.11 32.98 -3.47
CA ASP A 55 3.06 33.01 -4.58
C ASP A 55 2.69 31.97 -5.66
N VAL A 56 1.95 32.44 -6.67
CA VAL A 56 1.43 31.62 -7.76
C VAL A 56 2.53 30.92 -8.56
N GLN A 57 3.71 31.53 -8.72
CA GLN A 57 4.80 30.90 -9.45
C GLN A 57 5.32 29.65 -8.73
N LYS A 58 5.43 29.72 -7.40
CA LYS A 58 5.82 28.56 -6.60
C LYS A 58 4.72 27.51 -6.47
N VAL A 59 3.45 27.90 -6.47
CA VAL A 59 2.32 26.96 -6.51
C VAL A 59 2.36 26.13 -7.80
N VAL A 60 2.55 26.78 -8.95
CA VAL A 60 2.65 26.07 -10.25
C VAL A 60 3.86 25.14 -10.26
N ALA A 61 5.01 25.62 -9.77
CA ALA A 61 6.21 24.79 -9.68
C ALA A 61 6.03 23.57 -8.76
N LEU A 62 5.25 23.65 -7.68
CA LEU A 62 4.93 22.50 -6.84
C LEU A 62 4.03 21.48 -7.52
N VAL A 63 3.07 21.94 -8.32
CA VAL A 63 2.16 21.07 -9.09
C VAL A 63 2.93 20.33 -10.19
N ASP A 64 3.88 20.98 -10.86
CA ASP A 64 4.69 20.32 -11.91
C ASP A 64 5.68 19.28 -11.35
N LEU A 65 6.06 19.40 -10.07
CA LEU A 65 7.07 18.54 -9.43
C LEU A 65 6.50 17.25 -8.82
N LYS A 66 5.18 17.07 -8.79
CA LYS A 66 4.47 15.97 -8.12
C LYS A 66 3.45 15.35 -9.03
#